data_AF-A0A1W5ZSU7-F1
#
_entry.id   AF-A0A1W5ZSU7-F1
#
_cell.length_a   1.000
_cell.length_b   1.000
_cell.length_c   1.000
_cell.angle_alpha   90.00
_cell.angle_beta   90.00
_cell.angle_gamma   90.00
#
_symmetry.space_group_name_H-M   'P 1'
#
loop_
_entity.id
_entity.type
_entity.pdbx_description
1 polymer ?
#
loop_
_entity_poly.entity_id
_entity_poly.type
_entity_poly.pdbx_seq_one_letter_code
_entity_poly.pdbx_strand_id
1 'polypeptide(L)'
;MKKLLFVLVAFLFVLGACGNDSSSESEAEGAETTEQKEESKANEDSQSGESTNADEDKDSSISVDKNLTNVKVTLPKSFLEMQQTDFEQVKAEAEAAGVKEVVDNGDGTITYKMSKKQHKEMMQEMEKQMKRSIEDIKTSGDFPSIKDIEANSSFSKITMKVDQEAYENSFDGFATMGVGMTGMFFQVFDGANPDDYNVTIEVVNADTGEVFDTIHYPEAFEQMEMMQ
;
A
#
# COMPACT_ATOMS: atom_id res chain seq x y z
N MET A 1 -1.70 -10.12 14.71
CA MET A 1 -1.64 -8.74 14.18
C MET A 1 -1.26 -8.68 12.70
N LYS A 2 -0.17 -9.32 12.23
CA LYS A 2 0.17 -9.34 10.78
C LYS A 2 -0.94 -9.89 9.87
N LYS A 3 -1.61 -10.98 10.27
CA LYS A 3 -2.68 -11.60 9.46
C LYS A 3 -3.96 -10.76 9.33
N LEU A 4 -4.19 -9.77 10.20
CA LEU A 4 -5.40 -8.95 10.16
C LEU A 4 -5.21 -7.68 9.31
N LEU A 5 -4.00 -7.10 9.33
CA LEU A 5 -3.62 -6.00 8.41
C LEU A 5 -3.71 -6.46 6.94
N PHE A 6 -3.41 -7.73 6.67
CA PHE A 6 -3.57 -8.33 5.35
C PHE A 6 -5.03 -8.35 4.88
N VAL A 7 -6.03 -8.44 5.76
CA VAL A 7 -7.44 -8.51 5.33
C VAL A 7 -7.92 -7.16 4.78
N LEU A 8 -7.53 -6.05 5.42
CA LEU A 8 -7.93 -4.70 5.02
C LEU A 8 -7.29 -4.24 3.70
N VAL A 9 -6.14 -4.83 3.32
CA VAL A 9 -5.45 -4.53 2.05
C VAL A 9 -5.69 -5.61 0.97
N ALA A 10 -5.89 -6.88 1.35
CA ALA A 10 -6.09 -7.98 0.40
C ALA A 10 -7.51 -8.08 -0.17
N PHE A 11 -8.49 -7.37 0.39
CA PHE A 11 -9.86 -7.36 -0.15
C PHE A 11 -10.01 -6.51 -1.42
N LEU A 12 -9.00 -5.72 -1.80
CA LEU A 12 -8.99 -4.89 -3.02
C LEU A 12 -8.78 -5.68 -4.32
N PHE A 13 -8.48 -6.99 -4.28
CA PHE A 13 -8.14 -7.76 -5.48
C PHE A 13 -8.75 -9.17 -5.49
N VAL A 14 -10.06 -9.29 -5.27
CA VAL A 14 -10.78 -10.52 -5.64
C VAL A 14 -11.50 -10.31 -6.98
N LEU A 15 -10.71 -10.24 -8.05
CA LEU A 15 -11.20 -10.52 -9.40
C LEU A 15 -10.31 -11.62 -9.98
N GLY A 16 -10.84 -12.85 -9.97
CA GLY A 16 -10.30 -13.97 -10.75
C GLY A 16 -9.80 -15.16 -9.94
N ALA A 17 -10.72 -16.02 -9.46
CA ALA A 17 -10.41 -17.44 -9.24
C ALA A 17 -11.70 -18.29 -9.15
N CYS A 18 -12.51 -18.32 -10.20
CA CYS A 18 -13.31 -19.51 -10.51
C CYS A 18 -12.61 -20.25 -11.65
N GLY A 19 -11.60 -21.03 -11.29
CA GLY A 19 -10.97 -22.02 -12.15
C GLY A 19 -11.13 -23.38 -11.49
N ASN A 20 -11.95 -24.22 -12.09
CA ASN A 20 -12.39 -25.52 -11.61
C ASN A 20 -11.22 -26.49 -11.32
N ASP A 21 -11.34 -27.16 -10.18
CA ASP A 21 -10.50 -28.23 -9.63
C ASP A 21 -10.24 -29.38 -10.63
N SER A 22 -8.98 -29.77 -10.78
CA SER A 22 -8.61 -31.12 -11.20
C SER A 22 -7.31 -31.53 -10.53
N SER A 23 -7.45 -32.45 -9.59
CA SER A 23 -6.44 -33.03 -8.71
C SER A 23 -5.73 -34.20 -9.39
N SER A 24 -4.41 -34.31 -9.20
CA SER A 24 -3.62 -35.57 -9.14
C SER A 24 -2.18 -35.21 -8.73
N GLU A 25 -1.81 -35.45 -7.46
CA GLU A 25 -0.89 -36.54 -7.01
C GLU A 25 0.58 -36.32 -7.45
N SER A 26 1.63 -36.46 -6.63
CA SER A 26 1.79 -36.94 -5.25
C SER A 26 3.21 -36.58 -4.74
N GLU A 27 3.32 -36.59 -3.41
CA GLU A 27 4.42 -36.95 -2.47
C GLU A 27 5.73 -37.53 -3.07
N ALA A 28 6.93 -37.45 -2.46
CA ALA A 28 7.30 -37.49 -1.05
C ALA A 28 8.80 -37.10 -0.85
N GLU A 29 9.10 -36.63 0.38
CA GLU A 29 10.24 -36.97 1.28
C GLU A 29 11.70 -37.01 0.77
N GLY A 30 12.73 -36.62 1.53
CA GLY A 30 12.84 -36.23 2.94
C GLY A 30 14.33 -36.11 3.37
N ALA A 31 14.53 -35.67 4.62
CA ALA A 31 15.69 -35.87 5.52
C ALA A 31 17.10 -35.34 5.10
N GLU A 32 18.01 -34.86 5.94
CA GLU A 32 18.12 -34.73 7.40
C GLU A 32 19.27 -33.73 7.75
N THR A 33 19.16 -33.20 8.97
CA THR A 33 20.10 -32.57 9.92
C THR A 33 21.61 -32.82 9.79
N THR A 34 22.44 -31.82 10.15
CA THR A 34 23.38 -31.94 11.31
C THR A 34 23.83 -30.57 11.84
N GLU A 35 23.92 -30.49 13.17
CA GLU A 35 24.38 -29.40 14.03
C GLU A 35 25.90 -29.17 13.98
N GLN A 36 26.35 -27.97 14.35
CA GLN A 36 27.51 -27.85 15.23
C GLN A 36 27.42 -26.59 16.11
N LYS A 37 27.44 -26.86 17.42
CA LYS A 37 27.58 -25.94 18.54
C LYS A 37 29.06 -25.85 18.90
N GLU A 38 29.58 -24.66 19.19
CA GLU A 38 30.65 -24.51 20.17
C GLU A 38 30.54 -23.16 20.90
N GLU A 39 30.93 -23.19 22.17
CA GLU A 39 30.63 -22.25 23.24
C GLU A 39 31.95 -21.81 23.91
N SER A 40 31.85 -20.79 24.78
CA SER A 40 32.87 -20.28 25.74
C SER A 40 33.87 -19.24 25.20
N LYS A 41 34.22 -18.16 25.91
CA LYS A 41 34.09 -17.86 27.34
C LYS A 41 34.29 -16.35 27.60
N ALA A 42 33.65 -15.84 28.65
CA ALA A 42 33.73 -14.48 29.18
C ALA A 42 34.89 -14.26 30.16
N ASN A 43 35.36 -13.01 30.27
CA ASN A 43 35.55 -12.18 31.48
C ASN A 43 36.26 -10.87 31.06
N GLU A 44 35.74 -9.65 31.26
CA GLU A 44 35.57 -8.88 32.53
C GLU A 44 36.89 -8.82 33.34
N ASP A 45 37.42 -7.69 33.81
CA ASP A 45 36.81 -6.45 34.28
C ASP A 45 37.92 -5.41 34.56
N SER A 46 37.49 -4.19 34.92
CA SER A 46 38.10 -3.22 35.84
C SER A 46 38.90 -2.07 35.23
N GLN A 47 38.75 -0.81 35.64
CA GLN A 47 37.81 -0.14 36.54
C GLN A 47 38.17 1.36 36.52
N SER A 48 37.18 2.18 36.86
CA SER A 48 37.29 3.29 37.81
C SER A 48 37.36 4.73 37.26
N GLY A 49 36.43 5.52 37.79
CA GLY A 49 36.31 6.96 37.61
C GLY A 49 35.01 7.51 38.20
N GLU A 50 34.68 7.11 39.43
CA GLU A 50 33.54 7.58 40.21
C GLU A 50 33.72 9.06 40.63
N SER A 51 32.65 9.84 40.55
CA SER A 51 32.41 10.95 41.47
C SER A 51 30.91 11.21 41.59
N THR A 52 30.46 11.03 42.81
CA THR A 52 29.10 11.18 43.34
C THR A 52 28.72 12.64 43.52
N ASN A 53 27.44 12.95 43.30
CA ASN A 53 26.61 13.69 44.26
C ASN A 53 25.13 13.54 43.89
N ALA A 54 24.34 13.09 44.87
CA ALA A 54 22.90 13.28 44.98
C ALA A 54 22.62 14.80 45.11
N ASP A 55 21.45 15.36 44.84
CA ASP A 55 20.09 14.88 45.05
C ASP A 55 19.12 15.86 44.34
N GLU A 56 17.83 15.52 44.36
CA GLU A 56 16.66 16.39 44.12
C GLU A 56 16.17 16.68 42.68
N ASP A 57 15.23 15.83 42.26
CA ASP A 57 13.83 16.23 42.08
C ASP A 57 13.52 17.32 41.03
N LYS A 58 13.36 16.88 39.77
CA LYS A 58 12.19 17.24 38.96
C LYS A 58 11.81 16.05 38.08
N ASP A 59 10.83 15.30 38.55
CA ASP A 59 9.94 14.50 37.68
C ASP A 59 9.28 15.45 36.67
N SER A 60 9.99 15.73 35.58
CA SER A 60 9.38 16.30 34.40
C SER A 60 8.54 15.20 33.79
N SER A 61 7.30 15.10 34.29
CA SER A 61 6.24 14.39 33.59
C SER A 61 6.20 14.91 32.17
N ILE A 62 6.84 14.16 31.26
CA ILE A 62 6.66 14.34 29.83
C ILE A 62 5.22 13.91 29.60
N SER A 63 4.31 14.88 29.70
CA SER A 63 2.96 14.76 29.20
C SER A 63 3.08 14.63 27.69
N VAL A 64 3.28 13.40 27.22
CA VAL A 64 3.11 13.08 25.81
C VAL A 64 1.64 13.32 25.53
N ASP A 65 1.33 14.45 24.89
CA ASP A 65 0.00 14.69 24.37
C ASP A 65 -0.37 13.48 23.50
N LYS A 66 -1.35 12.69 23.97
CA LYS A 66 -1.76 11.45 23.31
C LYS A 66 -2.27 11.72 21.89
N ASN A 67 -2.53 12.98 21.52
CA ASN A 67 -2.84 13.40 20.17
C ASN A 67 -1.62 13.48 19.23
N LEU A 68 -0.40 13.67 19.74
CA LEU A 68 0.83 13.76 18.91
C LEU A 68 1.29 12.43 18.30
N THR A 69 0.70 11.30 18.72
CA THR A 69 1.14 9.95 18.32
C THR A 69 0.19 9.26 17.34
N ASN A 70 -0.91 9.92 16.98
CA ASN A 70 -1.89 9.38 16.04
C ASN A 70 -1.83 10.11 14.71
N VAL A 71 -2.19 9.38 13.65
CA VAL A 71 -2.40 9.90 12.31
C VAL A 71 -3.89 9.84 12.03
N LYS A 72 -4.41 10.89 11.38
CA LYS A 72 -5.76 10.93 10.85
C LYS A 72 -5.68 10.75 9.34
N VAL A 73 -6.39 9.77 8.82
CA VAL A 73 -6.55 9.53 7.38
C VAL A 73 -8.01 9.78 7.06
N THR A 74 -8.29 10.64 6.09
CA THR A 74 -9.66 10.97 5.67
C THR A 74 -9.90 10.45 4.26
N LEU A 75 -10.92 9.61 4.09
CA LEU A 75 -11.30 8.99 2.83
C LEU A 75 -12.66 9.53 2.37
N PRO A 76 -12.87 9.77 1.07
CA PRO A 76 -14.21 9.98 0.52
C PRO A 76 -15.08 8.74 0.71
N LYS A 77 -16.38 8.90 1.00
CA LYS A 77 -17.33 7.79 1.10
C LYS A 77 -17.54 7.04 -0.22
N SER A 78 -17.29 7.69 -1.36
CA SER A 78 -17.32 7.06 -2.68
C SER A 78 -16.37 5.85 -2.78
N PHE A 79 -15.30 5.80 -1.97
CA PHE A 79 -14.43 4.63 -1.90
C PHE A 79 -15.11 3.40 -1.29
N LEU A 80 -16.05 3.61 -0.36
CA LEU A 80 -16.85 2.51 0.20
C LEU A 80 -17.88 2.01 -0.81
N GLU A 81 -18.49 2.93 -1.55
CA GLU A 81 -19.44 2.62 -2.62
C GLU A 81 -18.78 1.82 -3.74
N MET A 82 -17.56 2.22 -4.15
CA MET A 82 -16.74 1.48 -5.11
C MET A 82 -16.42 0.06 -4.64
N GLN A 83 -16.21 -0.12 -3.34
CA GLN A 83 -15.98 -1.42 -2.70
C GLN A 83 -17.27 -2.17 -2.32
N GLN A 84 -18.44 -1.61 -2.63
CA GLN A 84 -19.75 -2.16 -2.28
C GLN A 84 -19.87 -2.54 -0.80
N THR A 85 -19.24 -1.75 0.07
CA THR A 85 -19.13 -2.02 1.50
C THR A 85 -19.80 -0.90 2.30
N ASP A 86 -20.45 -1.21 3.42
CA ASP A 86 -21.07 -0.21 4.28
C ASP A 86 -20.13 0.30 5.40
N PHE A 87 -20.49 1.44 5.98
CA PHE A 87 -19.70 2.08 7.03
C PHE A 87 -19.54 1.23 8.29
N GLU A 88 -20.57 0.48 8.70
CA GLU A 88 -20.53 -0.30 9.93
C GLU A 88 -19.59 -1.50 9.78
N GLN A 89 -19.59 -2.14 8.60
CA GLN A 89 -18.63 -3.20 8.29
C GLN A 89 -17.19 -2.67 8.32
N VAL A 90 -16.93 -1.56 7.64
CA VAL A 90 -15.61 -0.92 7.59
C VAL A 90 -15.11 -0.52 8.97
N LYS A 91 -16.01 0.04 9.80
CA LYS A 91 -15.70 0.40 11.17
C LYS A 91 -15.34 -0.83 12.00
N ALA A 92 -16.12 -1.91 11.90
CA ALA A 92 -15.85 -3.14 12.63
C ALA A 92 -14.50 -3.76 12.24
N GLU A 93 -14.17 -3.78 10.94
CA GLU A 93 -12.89 -4.29 10.44
C GLU A 93 -11.71 -3.42 10.90
N ALA A 94 -11.85 -2.10 10.84
CA ALA A 94 -10.83 -1.17 11.32
C ALA A 94 -10.59 -1.30 12.83
N GLU A 95 -11.66 -1.39 13.63
CA GLU A 95 -11.57 -1.62 15.08
C GLU A 95 -10.90 -2.97 15.38
N ALA A 96 -11.24 -4.03 14.64
CA ALA A 96 -10.59 -5.34 14.75
C ALA A 96 -9.08 -5.26 14.39
N ALA A 97 -8.72 -4.42 13.41
CA ALA A 97 -7.33 -4.13 13.04
C ALA A 97 -6.60 -3.22 14.05
N GLY A 98 -7.29 -2.77 15.10
CA GLY A 98 -6.75 -1.95 16.17
C GLY A 98 -6.70 -0.45 15.86
N VAL A 99 -7.48 0.01 14.88
CA VAL A 99 -7.73 1.45 14.66
C VAL A 99 -8.51 1.99 15.87
N LYS A 100 -8.12 3.16 16.37
CA LYS A 100 -8.66 3.70 17.63
C LYS A 100 -10.04 4.32 17.48
N GLU A 101 -10.31 4.87 16.30
CA GLU A 101 -11.50 5.67 16.03
C GLU A 101 -11.77 5.65 14.53
N VAL A 102 -13.02 5.43 14.14
CA VAL A 102 -13.52 5.63 12.77
C VAL A 102 -14.76 6.51 12.87
N VAL A 103 -14.74 7.65 12.19
CA VAL A 103 -15.77 8.69 12.29
C VAL A 103 -16.34 8.97 10.91
N ASP A 104 -17.66 8.90 10.80
CA ASP A 104 -18.39 9.51 9.69
C ASP A 104 -18.50 11.02 9.95
N ASN A 105 -17.90 11.84 9.08
CA ASN A 105 -17.85 13.29 9.26
C ASN A 105 -19.16 13.99 8.83
N GLY A 106 -20.08 13.28 8.16
CA GLY A 106 -21.35 13.82 7.67
C GLY A 106 -21.24 14.73 6.44
N ASP A 107 -20.03 15.01 5.97
CA ASP A 107 -19.72 15.82 4.79
C ASP A 107 -19.39 14.98 3.54
N GLY A 108 -19.66 13.68 3.59
CA GLY A 108 -19.29 12.75 2.53
C GLY A 108 -17.91 12.11 2.71
N THR A 109 -17.23 12.35 3.84
CA THR A 109 -15.95 11.70 4.17
C THR A 109 -16.00 10.88 5.46
N ILE A 110 -15.02 9.99 5.61
CA ILE A 110 -14.79 9.17 6.81
C ILE A 110 -13.35 9.37 7.27
N THR A 111 -13.15 9.55 8.58
CA THR A 111 -11.81 9.70 9.16
C THR A 111 -11.44 8.51 10.06
N TYR A 112 -10.26 7.94 9.81
CA TYR A 112 -9.64 6.90 10.62
C TYR A 112 -8.55 7.52 11.49
N LYS A 113 -8.53 7.16 12.77
CA LYS A 113 -7.49 7.55 13.72
C LYS A 113 -6.71 6.32 14.14
N MET A 114 -5.49 6.22 13.66
CA MET A 114 -4.58 5.11 13.97
C MET A 114 -3.28 5.61 14.59
N SER A 115 -2.51 4.72 15.22
CA SER A 115 -1.17 5.12 15.68
C SER A 115 -0.22 5.35 14.50
N LYS A 116 0.79 6.21 14.68
CA LYS A 116 1.87 6.42 13.69
C LYS A 116 2.54 5.11 13.23
N LYS A 117 2.68 4.15 14.15
CA LYS A 117 3.26 2.84 13.85
C LYS A 117 2.37 2.06 12.88
N GLN A 118 1.06 1.99 13.15
CA GLN A 118 0.10 1.31 12.28
C GLN A 118 0.03 1.95 10.90
N HIS A 119 -0.02 3.29 10.86
CA HIS A 119 0.00 4.03 9.59
C HIS A 119 1.25 3.70 8.77
N LYS A 120 2.43 3.76 9.39
CA LYS A 120 3.69 3.39 8.71
C LYS A 120 3.71 1.94 8.22
N GLU A 121 3.24 0.98 9.03
CA GLU A 121 3.15 -0.43 8.63
C GLU A 121 2.19 -0.64 7.46
N MET A 122 1.04 0.06 7.47
CA MET A 122 0.07 0.07 6.37
C MET A 122 0.69 0.64 5.09
N MET A 123 1.33 1.81 5.15
CA MET A 123 1.97 2.42 3.99
C MET A 123 3.08 1.55 3.39
N GLN A 124 3.88 0.87 4.23
CA GLN A 124 4.91 -0.06 3.76
C GLN A 124 4.33 -1.26 3.02
N GLU A 125 3.19 -1.80 3.49
CA GLU A 125 2.53 -2.91 2.80
C GLU A 125 1.89 -2.43 1.49
N MET A 126 1.26 -1.25 1.47
CA MET A 126 0.73 -0.65 0.24
C MET A 126 1.82 -0.42 -0.80
N GLU A 127 2.97 0.15 -0.40
CA GLU A 127 4.13 0.35 -1.29
C GLU A 127 4.61 -0.98 -1.88
N LYS A 128 4.70 -2.02 -1.03
CA LYS A 128 5.12 -3.36 -1.45
C LYS A 128 4.13 -3.98 -2.43
N GLN A 129 2.83 -3.81 -2.21
CA GLN A 129 1.80 -4.34 -3.09
C GLN A 129 1.75 -3.60 -4.42
N MET A 130 1.90 -2.27 -4.41
CA MET A 130 2.03 -1.47 -5.61
C MET A 130 3.23 -1.93 -6.46
N LYS A 131 4.40 -2.09 -5.83
CA LYS A 131 5.59 -2.61 -6.51
C LYS A 131 5.38 -4.00 -7.10
N ARG A 132 4.67 -4.89 -6.39
CA ARG A 132 4.31 -6.21 -6.92
C ARG A 132 3.37 -6.10 -8.10
N SER A 133 2.31 -5.30 -8.00
CA SER A 133 1.36 -5.10 -9.11
C SER A 133 2.05 -4.55 -10.36
N ILE A 134 2.98 -3.61 -10.19
CA ILE A 134 3.81 -3.09 -11.28
C ILE A 134 4.66 -4.21 -11.91
N GLU A 135 5.34 -5.02 -11.10
CA GLU A 135 6.14 -6.14 -11.61
C GLU A 135 5.28 -7.24 -12.25
N ASP A 136 4.08 -7.50 -11.72
CA ASP A 136 3.13 -8.45 -12.30
C ASP A 136 2.66 -7.97 -13.66
N ILE A 137 2.31 -6.68 -13.82
CA ILE A 137 1.95 -6.10 -15.13
C ILE A 137 3.08 -6.30 -16.15
N LYS A 138 4.34 -6.13 -15.72
CA LYS A 138 5.51 -6.28 -16.58
C LYS A 138 5.81 -7.74 -16.97
N THR A 139 5.43 -8.70 -16.13
CA THR A 139 5.93 -10.08 -16.24
C THR A 139 4.86 -11.14 -16.47
N SER A 140 3.57 -10.85 -16.24
CA SER A 140 2.49 -11.82 -16.39
C SER A 140 2.25 -12.22 -17.85
N GLY A 141 2.59 -11.33 -18.79
CA GLY A 141 2.31 -11.49 -20.22
C GLY A 141 0.88 -11.11 -20.62
N ASP A 142 0.04 -10.69 -19.66
CA ASP A 142 -1.32 -10.21 -19.94
C ASP A 142 -1.33 -8.86 -20.66
N PHE A 143 -0.23 -8.09 -20.51
CA PHE A 143 -0.03 -6.76 -21.09
C PHE A 143 1.20 -6.74 -22.02
N PRO A 144 1.19 -7.45 -23.16
CA PRO A 144 2.37 -7.68 -23.99
C PRO A 144 2.99 -6.41 -24.60
N SER A 145 2.22 -5.33 -24.75
CA SER A 145 2.73 -4.04 -25.23
C SER A 145 3.55 -3.31 -24.16
N ILE A 146 3.30 -3.54 -22.88
CA ILE A 146 3.98 -2.85 -21.77
C ILE A 146 5.37 -3.44 -21.57
N LYS A 147 6.40 -2.60 -21.63
CA LYS A 147 7.81 -3.00 -21.50
C LYS A 147 8.39 -2.68 -20.13
N ASP A 148 8.00 -1.54 -19.58
CA ASP A 148 8.47 -1.12 -18.27
C ASP A 148 7.51 -0.11 -17.64
N ILE A 149 7.55 -0.02 -16.32
CA ILE A 149 6.78 0.94 -15.54
C ILE A 149 7.68 1.49 -14.45
N GLU A 150 7.83 2.82 -14.42
CA GLU A 150 8.54 3.55 -13.39
C GLU A 150 7.57 4.42 -12.61
N ALA A 151 7.77 4.57 -11.31
CA ALA A 151 6.92 5.43 -10.48
C ALA A 151 7.77 6.20 -9.46
N ASN A 152 7.31 7.40 -9.11
CA ASN A 152 7.89 8.14 -7.98
C ASN A 152 7.49 7.48 -6.64
N SER A 153 8.13 7.91 -5.55
CA SER A 153 7.93 7.31 -4.22
C SER A 153 6.50 7.44 -3.67
N SER A 154 5.74 8.44 -4.13
CA SER A 154 4.35 8.67 -3.74
C SER A 154 3.33 8.07 -4.71
N PHE A 155 3.79 7.42 -5.80
CA PHE A 155 2.96 6.89 -6.88
C PHE A 155 1.99 7.90 -7.51
N SER A 156 2.31 9.20 -7.40
CA SER A 156 1.54 10.28 -8.03
C SER A 156 1.98 10.58 -9.45
N LYS A 157 3.17 10.09 -9.84
CA LYS A 157 3.67 10.11 -11.21
C LYS A 157 4.15 8.73 -11.60
N ILE A 158 3.59 8.22 -12.68
CA ILE A 158 3.92 6.91 -13.24
C ILE A 158 4.27 7.10 -14.72
N THR A 159 5.36 6.49 -15.16
CA THR A 159 5.77 6.46 -16.55
C THR A 159 5.64 5.02 -17.03
N MET A 160 4.81 4.79 -18.05
CA MET A 160 4.58 3.49 -18.66
C MET A 160 5.24 3.46 -20.03
N LYS A 161 6.31 2.69 -20.19
CA LYS A 161 7.01 2.52 -21.46
C LYS A 161 6.39 1.34 -22.21
N VAL A 162 5.96 1.59 -23.44
CA VAL A 162 5.21 0.61 -24.24
C VAL A 162 5.75 0.52 -25.67
N ASP A 163 5.49 -0.61 -26.31
CA ASP A 163 5.42 -0.69 -27.77
C ASP A 163 4.13 0.03 -28.21
N GLN A 164 4.26 1.21 -28.82
CA GLN A 164 3.12 2.09 -29.09
C GLN A 164 2.11 1.45 -30.05
N GLU A 165 2.57 0.81 -31.13
CA GLU A 165 1.67 0.19 -32.11
C GLU A 165 0.88 -0.95 -31.48
N ALA A 166 1.53 -1.83 -30.70
CA ALA A 166 0.86 -2.89 -29.99
C ALA A 166 -0.10 -2.34 -28.93
N TYR A 167 0.28 -1.28 -28.22
CA TYR A 167 -0.53 -0.66 -27.18
C TYR A 167 -1.83 -0.08 -27.75
N GLU A 168 -1.75 0.75 -28.79
CA GLU A 168 -2.91 1.39 -29.45
C GLU A 168 -3.88 0.37 -30.08
N ASN A 169 -3.38 -0.81 -30.46
CA ASN A 169 -4.19 -1.89 -31.05
C ASN A 169 -4.61 -2.98 -30.03
N SER A 170 -4.39 -2.76 -28.73
CA SER A 170 -4.69 -3.72 -27.67
C SER A 170 -5.61 -3.13 -26.59
N PHE A 171 -5.88 -3.94 -25.55
CA PHE A 171 -6.56 -3.51 -24.34
C PHE A 171 -5.57 -3.21 -23.21
N ASP A 172 -4.27 -3.17 -23.49
CA ASP A 172 -3.25 -3.04 -22.46
C ASP A 172 -3.31 -1.69 -21.76
N GLY A 173 -3.92 -0.68 -22.39
CA GLY A 173 -4.22 0.60 -21.77
C GLY A 173 -5.08 0.51 -20.51
N PHE A 174 -5.83 -0.59 -20.29
CA PHE A 174 -6.52 -0.82 -19.02
C PHE A 174 -5.57 -0.98 -17.82
N ALA A 175 -4.30 -1.31 -18.04
CA ALA A 175 -3.30 -1.32 -16.97
C ALA A 175 -3.14 0.06 -16.32
N THR A 176 -3.28 1.14 -17.10
CA THR A 176 -3.20 2.52 -16.60
C THR A 176 -4.28 2.81 -15.55
N MET A 177 -5.47 2.24 -15.72
CA MET A 177 -6.58 2.36 -14.78
C MET A 177 -6.26 1.68 -13.44
N GLY A 178 -5.69 0.47 -13.47
CA GLY A 178 -5.30 -0.26 -12.27
C GLY A 178 -4.23 0.46 -11.46
N VAL A 179 -3.16 0.90 -12.12
CA VAL A 179 -2.05 1.62 -11.44
C VAL A 179 -2.46 3.04 -11.02
N GLY A 180 -3.33 3.71 -11.80
CA GLY A 180 -3.88 5.01 -11.47
C GLY A 180 -4.76 4.97 -10.22
N MET A 181 -5.69 4.01 -10.16
CA MET A 181 -6.56 3.82 -9.00
C MET A 181 -5.78 3.48 -7.73
N THR A 182 -4.82 2.56 -7.83
CA THR A 182 -3.98 2.18 -6.69
C THR A 182 -3.05 3.32 -6.23
N GLY A 183 -2.57 4.16 -7.16
CA GLY A 183 -1.76 5.35 -6.84
C GLY A 183 -2.59 6.43 -6.14
N MET A 184 -3.86 6.60 -6.50
CA MET A 184 -4.77 7.50 -5.80
C MET A 184 -5.03 7.01 -4.37
N PHE A 185 -5.32 5.72 -4.18
CA PHE A 185 -5.46 5.15 -2.84
C PHE A 185 -4.20 5.39 -2.01
N PHE A 186 -3.02 5.13 -2.56
CA PHE A 186 -1.76 5.38 -1.85
C PHE A 186 -1.67 6.81 -1.32
N GLN A 187 -2.00 7.82 -2.14
CA GLN A 187 -1.95 9.22 -1.73
C GLN A 187 -2.94 9.55 -0.63
N VAL A 188 -4.19 9.10 -0.73
CA VAL A 188 -5.19 9.38 0.31
C VAL A 188 -4.78 8.73 1.63
N PHE A 189 -4.28 7.50 1.59
CA PHE A 189 -3.78 6.81 2.78
C PHE A 189 -2.48 7.42 3.35
N ASP A 190 -1.64 8.04 2.51
CA ASP A 190 -0.48 8.83 2.96
C ASP A 190 -0.89 10.16 3.62
N GLY A 191 -2.17 10.56 3.48
CA GLY A 191 -2.75 11.73 4.12
C GLY A 191 -2.96 12.93 3.20
N ALA A 192 -3.01 12.70 1.88
CA ALA A 192 -3.47 13.71 0.93
C ALA A 192 -4.90 14.18 1.26
N ASN A 193 -5.24 15.41 0.87
CA ASN A 193 -6.60 15.91 1.02
C ASN A 193 -7.54 15.06 0.14
N PRO A 194 -8.71 14.60 0.65
CA PRO A 194 -9.71 13.89 -0.15
C PRO A 194 -10.21 14.66 -1.39
N ASP A 195 -9.95 15.96 -1.51
CA ASP A 195 -10.29 16.75 -2.71
C ASP A 195 -9.10 16.97 -3.67
N ASP A 196 -7.89 16.51 -3.32
CA ASP A 196 -6.63 16.84 -4.03
C ASP A 196 -5.71 15.61 -4.23
N TYR A 197 -6.30 14.42 -4.35
CA TYR A 197 -5.55 13.22 -4.74
C TYR A 197 -5.55 13.10 -6.27
N ASN A 198 -4.36 12.99 -6.88
CA ASN A 198 -4.26 12.87 -8.33
C ASN A 198 -3.07 12.00 -8.76
N VAL A 199 -3.25 11.21 -9.82
CA VAL A 199 -2.16 10.45 -10.42
C VAL A 199 -2.03 10.86 -11.87
N THR A 200 -0.80 11.19 -12.27
CA THR A 200 -0.46 11.40 -13.68
C THR A 200 0.28 10.18 -14.21
N ILE A 201 -0.19 9.64 -15.32
CA ILE A 201 0.45 8.55 -16.05
C ILE A 201 0.89 9.07 -17.40
N GLU A 202 2.20 9.06 -17.66
CA GLU A 202 2.77 9.34 -18.97
C GLU A 202 3.00 8.02 -19.71
N VAL A 203 2.38 7.86 -20.88
CA VAL A 203 2.61 6.70 -21.75
C VAL A 203 3.66 7.08 -22.78
N VAL A 204 4.74 6.31 -22.79
CA VAL A 204 5.97 6.63 -23.52
C VAL A 204 6.25 5.53 -24.52
N ASN A 205 6.55 5.93 -25.76
CA ASN A 205 7.06 5.00 -26.76
C ASN A 205 8.45 4.51 -26.33
N ALA A 206 8.61 3.20 -26.13
CA ALA A 206 9.82 2.61 -25.59
C ALA A 206 11.05 2.78 -26.50
N ASP A 207 10.86 2.93 -27.81
CA ASP A 207 11.95 3.07 -28.79
C ASP A 207 12.42 4.52 -28.92
N THR A 208 11.50 5.48 -28.93
CA THR A 208 11.82 6.90 -29.16
C THR A 208 11.99 7.69 -27.87
N GLY A 209 11.39 7.23 -26.77
CA GLY A 209 11.29 7.96 -25.51
C GLY A 209 10.30 9.13 -25.54
N GLU A 210 9.45 9.23 -26.57
CA GLU A 210 8.44 10.28 -26.70
C GLU A 210 7.19 9.94 -25.88
N VAL A 211 6.72 10.91 -25.09
CA VAL A 211 5.39 10.84 -24.45
C VAL A 211 4.34 11.10 -25.53
N PHE A 212 3.51 10.11 -25.83
CA PHE A 212 2.45 10.24 -26.83
C PHE A 212 1.04 10.30 -26.21
N ASP A 213 0.92 9.94 -24.93
CA ASP A 213 -0.33 10.07 -24.17
C ASP A 213 -0.05 10.44 -22.70
N THR A 214 -0.98 11.16 -22.09
CA THR A 214 -0.92 11.58 -20.69
C THR A 214 -2.30 11.49 -20.07
N ILE A 215 -2.41 10.66 -19.03
CA ILE A 215 -3.67 10.35 -18.38
C ILE A 215 -3.63 10.90 -16.96
N HIS A 216 -4.67 11.65 -16.58
CA HIS A 216 -4.86 12.18 -15.23
C HIS A 216 -6.02 11.47 -14.55
N TYR A 217 -5.77 10.88 -13.39
CA TYR A 217 -6.80 10.34 -12.51
C TYR A 217 -7.00 11.27 -11.31
N PRO A 218 -8.24 11.51 -10.85
CA PRO A 218 -9.48 10.82 -11.25
C PRO A 218 -10.17 11.35 -12.52
N GLU A 219 -9.70 12.42 -13.16
CA GLU A 219 -10.36 13.06 -14.31
C GLU A 219 -10.75 12.08 -15.44
N ALA A 220 -9.90 11.09 -15.72
CA ALA A 220 -10.17 10.07 -16.73
C ALA A 220 -11.36 9.15 -16.36
N PHE A 221 -11.61 8.88 -15.08
CA PHE A 221 -12.80 8.15 -14.62
C PHE A 221 -14.08 8.95 -14.86
N GLU A 222 -14.06 10.22 -14.49
CA GLU A 222 -15.21 11.13 -14.66
C GLU A 222 -15.58 11.27 -16.14
N GLN A 223 -14.58 11.36 -17.01
CA GLN A 223 -14.80 11.38 -18.46
C GLN A 223 -15.44 10.08 -18.98
N MET A 224 -15.04 8.93 -18.45
CA MET A 224 -15.64 7.64 -18.81
C MET A 224 -17.08 7.50 -18.33
N GLU A 225 -17.41 7.97 -17.12
CA GLU A 225 -18.78 7.96 -16.60
C GLU A 225 -19.73 8.84 -17.42
N MET A 226 -19.25 10.00 -17.91
CA MET A 226 -20.05 10.89 -18.76
C MET A 226 -20.34 10.34 -20.16
N MET A 227 -19.65 9.28 -20.59
CA MET A 227 -19.85 8.64 -21.90
C MET A 227 -20.83 7.45 -21.87
N GLN A 228 -21.31 7.06 -20.68
CA GLN A 228 -22.29 5.97 -20.49
C GLN A 228 -23.73 6.50 -20.40
#